data_AF-A0A6U4PWP6-F1
#
_entry.id   AF-A0A6U4PWP6-F1
#
_cell.length_a   1.000
_cell.length_b   1.000
_cell.length_c   1.000
_cell.angle_alpha   90.00
_cell.angle_beta   90.00
_cell.angle_gamma   90.00
#
_symmetry.space_group_name_H-M   'P 1'
#
loop_
_entity.id
_entity.type
_entity.pdbx_description
1 polymer ?
#
loop_
_entity_poly.entity_id
_entity_poly.type
_entity_poly.pdbx_seq_one_letter_code
_entity_poly.pdbx_strand_id
1 'polypeptide(L)'
;MPSPAQKKRKMKVYEVECKHPVSDEAIEKLNAGVRLKDARDQLIKAHGARRLSEKRIEMAVGEGKYHQVKRMVAAVSNRVESLHRSRVCGLSLPDDLKEGEWRHLSPEEVKELLLDADE
;
A
#
# COMPACT_ATOMS: atom_id res chain seq x y z
N MET A 1 -4.46 -11.43 32.25
CA MET A 1 -5.11 -11.81 30.97
C MET A 1 -4.74 -10.74 29.95
N PRO A 2 -3.84 -10.99 28.98
CA PRO A 2 -3.60 -9.99 27.95
C PRO A 2 -4.86 -9.86 27.08
N SER A 3 -5.28 -8.60 26.88
CA SER A 3 -6.31 -8.15 25.94
C SER A 3 -6.17 -8.85 24.57
N PRO A 4 -7.27 -9.11 23.81
CA PRO A 4 -7.17 -9.68 22.47
C PRO A 4 -6.20 -8.84 21.66
N ALA A 5 -5.10 -9.47 21.23
CA ALA A 5 -3.99 -8.81 20.57
C ALA A 5 -4.53 -7.96 19.41
N GLN A 6 -4.40 -6.64 19.54
CA GLN A 6 -4.63 -5.74 18.41
C GLN A 6 -3.73 -6.22 17.29
N LYS A 7 -4.33 -6.73 16.22
CA LYS A 7 -3.61 -7.29 15.08
C LYS A 7 -2.86 -6.13 14.42
N LYS A 8 -1.56 -6.00 14.73
CA LYS A 8 -0.71 -4.91 14.26
C LYS A 8 -0.80 -4.79 12.74
N ARG A 9 -1.03 -3.58 12.23
CA ARG A 9 -1.15 -3.31 10.81
C ARG A 9 0.24 -3.17 10.21
N LYS A 10 0.70 -4.19 9.49
CA LYS A 10 1.93 -4.09 8.71
C LYS A 10 1.70 -3.15 7.53
N MET A 11 2.38 -2.02 7.46
CA MET A 11 2.26 -1.10 6.31
C MET A 11 2.88 -1.73 5.06
N LYS A 12 2.29 -1.46 3.90
CA LYS A 12 2.83 -1.83 2.59
C LYS A 12 2.74 -0.63 1.68
N VAL A 13 3.85 -0.31 1.03
CA VAL A 13 3.92 0.78 0.05
C VAL A 13 3.96 0.16 -1.35
N TYR A 14 3.10 0.68 -2.21
CA TYR A 14 2.96 0.24 -3.59
C TYR A 14 3.28 1.38 -4.55
N GLU A 15 4.03 1.06 -5.59
CA GLU A 15 4.16 1.88 -6.78
C GLU A 15 3.20 1.35 -7.83
N VAL A 16 2.33 2.23 -8.30
CA VAL A 16 1.21 1.88 -9.16
C VAL A 16 1.33 2.67 -10.46
N GLU A 17 1.45 1.94 -11.57
CA GLU A 17 1.27 2.49 -12.91
C GLU A 17 -0.22 2.45 -13.25
N CYS A 18 -0.78 3.61 -13.58
CA CYS A 18 -2.18 3.79 -13.96
C CYS A 18 -2.31 3.92 -15.48
N LYS A 19 -3.42 3.43 -16.04
CA LYS A 19 -3.73 3.54 -17.47
C LYS A 19 -3.87 5.00 -17.92
N HIS A 20 -4.55 5.80 -17.10
CA HIS A 20 -4.88 7.19 -17.37
C HIS A 20 -4.10 8.13 -16.44
N PRO A 21 -3.88 9.40 -16.84
CA PRO A 21 -3.30 10.41 -15.97
C PRO A 21 -4.04 10.50 -14.63
N VAL A 22 -3.29 10.70 -13.55
CA VAL A 22 -3.82 10.81 -12.19
C VAL A 22 -3.95 12.29 -11.83
N SER A 23 -5.19 12.74 -11.64
CA SER A 23 -5.51 14.09 -11.18
C SER A 23 -5.20 14.27 -9.70
N ASP A 24 -5.03 15.53 -9.27
CA ASP A 24 -4.83 15.85 -7.86
C ASP A 24 -6.07 15.45 -7.03
N GLU A 25 -7.27 15.63 -7.59
CA GLU A 25 -8.54 15.17 -6.99
C GLU A 25 -8.55 13.65 -6.73
N ALA A 26 -7.94 12.85 -7.62
CA ALA A 26 -7.83 11.41 -7.39
C ALA A 26 -6.93 11.09 -6.20
N ILE A 27 -5.80 11.79 -6.06
CA ILE A 27 -4.91 11.66 -4.91
C ILE A 27 -5.61 12.06 -3.61
N GLU A 28 -6.31 13.19 -3.61
CA GLU A 28 -7.10 13.67 -2.48
C GLU A 28 -8.16 12.65 -2.06
N LYS A 29 -8.92 12.09 -3.02
CA LYS A 29 -9.92 11.04 -2.74
C LYS A 29 -9.29 9.77 -2.15
N LEU A 30 -8.14 9.35 -2.63
CA LEU A 30 -7.44 8.16 -2.09
C LEU A 30 -7.02 8.39 -0.62
N ASN A 31 -6.53 9.58 -0.29
CA ASN A 31 -6.15 9.96 1.06
C ASN A 31 -7.36 10.20 1.99
N ALA A 32 -8.40 10.87 1.50
CA ALA A 32 -9.62 11.15 2.26
C ALA A 32 -10.47 9.89 2.50
N GLY A 33 -10.44 8.95 1.56
CA GLY A 33 -11.11 7.67 1.59
C GLY A 33 -12.06 7.46 0.42
N VAL A 34 -12.03 6.25 -0.13
CA VAL A 34 -12.91 5.82 -1.23
C VAL A 34 -13.85 4.72 -0.77
N ARG A 35 -15.05 4.69 -1.36
CA ARG A 35 -16.02 3.62 -1.12
C ARG A 35 -15.70 2.44 -2.05
N LEU A 36 -15.44 1.28 -1.45
CA LEU A 36 -15.30 0.03 -2.20
C LEU A 36 -16.62 -0.75 -2.17
N LYS A 37 -16.93 -1.49 -3.23
CA LYS A 37 -18.22 -2.21 -3.38
C LYS A 37 -18.52 -3.20 -2.23
N ASP A 38 -17.49 -3.76 -1.62
CA ASP A 38 -17.57 -4.74 -0.53
C ASP A 38 -17.41 -4.11 0.86
N ALA A 39 -17.10 -2.82 0.94
CA ALA A 39 -17.02 -2.13 2.22
C ALA A 39 -18.45 -1.79 2.66
N ARG A 40 -18.89 -2.37 3.79
CA ARG A 40 -20.21 -2.11 4.43
C ARG A 40 -20.27 -0.66 4.90
N ASP A 41 -20.52 0.26 3.97
CA ASP A 41 -20.57 1.72 4.14
C ASP A 41 -19.30 2.41 4.66
N GLN A 42 -18.19 1.68 4.79
CA GLN A 42 -16.91 2.24 5.26
C GLN A 42 -16.11 2.84 4.11
N LEU A 43 -15.57 4.03 4.33
CA LEU A 43 -14.54 4.60 3.46
C LEU A 43 -13.19 3.96 3.77
N ILE A 44 -12.53 3.49 2.73
CA ILE A 44 -11.18 2.91 2.81
C ILE A 44 -10.18 3.98 2.41
N LYS A 45 -9.34 4.37 3.36
CA LYS A 45 -8.32 5.41 3.17
C LYS A 45 -6.97 4.76 2.87
N ALA A 46 -6.22 5.37 1.96
CA ALA A 46 -4.78 5.14 1.91
C ALA A 46 -4.16 5.72 3.18
N HIS A 47 -3.10 5.08 3.68
CA HIS A 47 -2.28 5.68 4.73
C HIS A 47 -1.39 6.81 4.20
N GLY A 48 -1.21 6.84 2.87
CA GLY A 48 -0.64 7.94 2.13
C GLY A 48 -0.70 7.61 0.65
N ALA A 49 -1.07 8.57 -0.18
CA ALA A 49 -1.05 8.49 -1.62
C ALA A 49 -0.43 9.77 -2.18
N ARG A 50 0.54 9.64 -3.09
CA ARG A 50 1.17 10.77 -3.78
C ARG A 50 1.45 10.43 -5.23
N ARG A 51 1.41 11.44 -6.09
CA ARG A 51 1.77 11.32 -7.51
C ARG A 51 3.29 11.35 -7.68
N LEU A 52 3.82 10.37 -8.41
CA LEU A 52 5.24 10.29 -8.79
C LEU A 52 5.45 10.81 -10.21
N SER A 53 4.49 10.57 -11.11
CA SER A 53 4.47 11.10 -12.48
C SER A 53 3.02 11.20 -12.97
N GLU A 54 2.78 11.66 -14.20
CA GLU A 54 1.44 11.78 -14.78
C GLU A 54 0.58 10.52 -14.57
N LYS A 55 1.19 9.33 -14.71
CA LYS A 55 0.49 8.04 -14.60
C LYS A 55 0.97 7.16 -13.44
N ARG A 56 1.92 7.62 -12.63
CA ARG A 56 2.46 6.84 -11.51
C ARG A 56 2.09 7.45 -10.17
N ILE A 57 1.69 6.59 -9.25
CA ILE A 57 1.46 6.96 -7.85
C ILE A 57 2.18 6.02 -6.90
N GLU A 58 2.53 6.53 -5.74
CA GLU A 58 2.90 5.74 -4.57
C GLU A 58 1.69 5.69 -3.64
N MET A 59 1.33 4.51 -3.13
CA MET A 59 0.21 4.34 -2.22
C MET A 59 0.52 3.36 -1.09
N ALA A 60 0.34 3.80 0.15
CA ALA A 60 0.50 3.01 1.37
C ALA A 60 -0.84 2.45 1.86
N VAL A 61 -0.87 1.16 2.21
CA VAL A 61 -2.03 0.47 2.80
C VAL A 61 -1.61 -0.36 4.02
N GLY A 62 -2.39 -0.30 5.10
CA GLY A 62 -2.10 -1.05 6.33
C GLY A 62 -2.73 -2.44 6.36
N GLU A 63 -3.84 -2.62 5.66
CA GLU A 63 -4.53 -3.91 5.55
C GLU A 63 -4.14 -4.63 4.23
N GLY A 64 -4.47 -5.92 4.13
CA GLY A 64 -4.13 -6.76 2.99
C GLY A 64 -5.37 -7.36 2.33
N LYS A 65 -6.42 -6.55 2.12
CA LYS A 65 -7.66 -7.06 1.52
C LYS A 65 -7.47 -7.40 0.04
N TYR A 66 -8.25 -8.37 -0.44
CA TYR A 66 -8.18 -8.84 -1.81
C TYR A 66 -8.26 -7.67 -2.82
N HIS A 67 -7.23 -7.56 -3.67
CA HIS A 67 -7.11 -6.53 -4.71
C HIS A 67 -7.35 -5.09 -4.23
N GLN A 68 -7.11 -4.78 -2.95
CA GLN A 68 -7.45 -3.48 -2.38
C GLN A 68 -6.90 -2.29 -3.17
N VAL A 69 -5.60 -2.28 -3.48
CA VAL A 69 -4.96 -1.21 -4.27
C VAL A 69 -5.66 -1.03 -5.62
N LYS A 70 -5.87 -2.13 -6.36
CA LYS A 70 -6.55 -2.09 -7.67
C LYS A 70 -7.98 -1.55 -7.55
N ARG A 71 -8.70 -1.91 -6.49
CA ARG A 71 -10.07 -1.44 -6.24
C ARG A 71 -10.13 0.03 -5.83
N MET A 72 -9.14 0.50 -5.06
CA MET A 72 -9.04 1.91 -4.71
C MET A 72 -8.77 2.77 -5.93
N VAL A 73 -7.86 2.35 -6.81
CA VAL A 73 -7.60 3.02 -8.10
C VAL A 73 -8.84 3.01 -9.00
N ALA A 74 -9.59 1.90 -9.03
CA ALA A 74 -10.87 1.83 -9.75
C ALA A 74 -11.93 2.78 -9.18
N ALA A 75 -11.93 3.02 -7.87
CA ALA A 75 -12.88 3.92 -7.21
C ALA A 75 -12.64 5.40 -7.54
N VAL A 76 -11.44 5.76 -8.03
CA VAL A 76 -11.12 7.08 -8.59
C VAL A 76 -11.14 7.08 -10.12
N SER A 77 -11.92 6.18 -10.73
CA SER A 77 -12.15 6.09 -12.18
C SER A 77 -10.88 5.86 -13.00
N ASN A 78 -9.90 5.12 -12.46
CA ASN A 78 -8.68 4.76 -13.17
C ASN A 78 -8.46 3.23 -13.13
N ARG A 79 -7.41 2.72 -13.79
CA ARG A 79 -7.08 1.30 -13.85
C ARG A 79 -5.58 1.09 -13.64
N VAL A 80 -5.24 0.07 -12.87
CA VAL A 80 -3.85 -0.35 -12.66
C VAL A 80 -3.33 -1.14 -13.87
N GLU A 81 -2.17 -0.78 -14.39
CA GLU A 81 -1.44 -1.51 -15.44
C GLU A 81 -0.24 -2.28 -14.87
N SER A 82 0.48 -1.68 -13.93
CA SER A 82 1.53 -2.34 -13.15
C SER A 82 1.36 -2.04 -11.68
N LEU A 83 1.66 -3.04 -10.85
CA LEU A 83 1.59 -2.95 -9.40
C LEU A 83 2.84 -3.55 -8.79
N HIS A 84 3.72 -2.70 -8.30
CA HIS A 84 4.93 -3.11 -7.63
C HIS A 84 4.83 -2.76 -6.14
N ARG A 85 5.27 -3.67 -5.26
CA ARG A 85 5.31 -3.41 -3.81
C ARG A 85 6.77 -3.19 -3.42
N SER A 86 7.17 -1.93 -3.31
CA SER A 86 8.56 -1.54 -3.02
C SER A 86 8.89 -1.58 -1.52
N ARG A 87 7.90 -1.53 -0.63
CA ARG A 87 8.14 -1.57 0.83
C ARG A 87 7.11 -2.39 1.58
N VAL A 88 7.58 -3.08 2.63
CA VAL A 88 6.76 -3.68 3.67
C VAL A 88 7.35 -3.28 5.00
N CYS A 89 6.56 -2.65 5.87
CA CYS A 89 7.06 -2.16 7.16
C CYS A 89 8.26 -1.21 6.93
N GLY A 90 9.30 -1.28 7.77
CA GLY A 90 10.59 -0.61 7.54
C GLY A 90 11.43 -1.16 6.38
N LEU A 91 11.07 -2.31 5.80
CA LEU A 91 11.89 -3.01 4.81
C LEU A 91 11.58 -2.56 3.39
N SER A 92 12.57 -1.94 2.74
CA SER A 92 12.53 -1.64 1.31
C SER A 92 13.09 -2.81 0.51
N LEU A 93 12.55 -3.04 -0.69
CA LEU A 93 13.10 -4.03 -1.61
C LEU A 93 14.50 -3.56 -2.06
N PRO A 94 15.55 -4.38 -1.88
CA PRO A 94 16.90 -4.01 -2.32
C PRO A 94 17.00 -3.89 -3.85
N ASP A 95 17.71 -2.87 -4.33
CA ASP A 95 17.91 -2.63 -5.76
C ASP A 95 18.73 -3.73 -6.46
N ASP A 96 19.52 -4.48 -5.70
CA ASP A 96 20.38 -5.57 -6.18
C ASP A 96 19.68 -6.93 -6.22
N LEU A 97 18.46 -7.05 -5.67
CA LEU A 97 17.68 -8.29 -5.68
C LEU A 97 16.79 -8.36 -6.92
N LYS A 98 17.05 -9.31 -7.82
CA LYS A 98 16.34 -9.40 -9.10
C LYS A 98 14.96 -10.04 -8.95
N GLU A 99 14.11 -9.83 -9.96
CA GLU A 99 12.80 -10.48 -10.03
C GLU A 99 12.93 -12.02 -9.96
N GLY A 100 12.19 -12.64 -9.05
CA GLY A 100 12.24 -14.08 -8.80
C GLY A 100 13.31 -14.54 -7.80
N GLU A 101 14.23 -13.65 -7.41
CA GLU A 101 15.22 -13.94 -6.37
C GLU A 101 14.64 -13.75 -4.97
N TRP A 102 15.32 -14.34 -4.00
CA TRP A 102 15.03 -14.19 -2.58
C TRP A 102 16.33 -14.19 -1.79
N ARG A 103 16.28 -13.57 -0.60
CA ARG A 103 17.37 -13.64 0.38
C ARG A 103 16.81 -13.78 1.79
N HIS A 104 17.66 -14.21 2.71
CA HIS A 104 17.34 -14.14 4.13
C HIS A 104 17.37 -12.69 4.62
N LEU A 105 16.49 -12.38 5.57
CA LEU A 105 16.53 -11.14 6.33
C LEU A 105 17.63 -11.22 7.39
N SER A 106 18.29 -10.08 7.66
CA SER A 106 19.19 -9.96 8.80
C SER A 106 18.41 -9.95 10.12
N PRO A 107 19.05 -10.24 11.27
CA PRO A 107 18.41 -10.13 12.58
C PRO A 107 17.80 -8.74 12.85
N GLU A 108 18.43 -7.68 12.35
CA GLU A 108 17.96 -6.30 12.45
C GLU A 108 16.68 -6.09 11.62
N GLU A 109 16.67 -6.57 10.37
CA GLU A 109 15.49 -6.51 9.49
C GLU A 109 14.31 -7.32 10.03
N VAL A 110 14.59 -8.47 10.65
CA VAL A 110 13.58 -9.27 11.35
C VAL A 110 12.99 -8.47 12.52
N LYS A 111 13.85 -7.77 13.27
CA LYS A 111 13.42 -6.92 14.38
C LYS A 111 12.56 -5.76 13.88
N GLU A 112 12.94 -5.06 12.82
CA GLU A 112 12.14 -4.00 12.19
C GLU A 112 10.75 -4.51 11.77
N LEU A 113 10.69 -5.68 11.12
CA LEU A 113 9.45 -6.31 10.69
C LEU A 113 8.48 -6.68 11.85
N LEU A 114 9.03 -6.87 13.05
CA LEU A 114 8.28 -7.23 14.26
C LEU A 114 7.95 -6.01 15.13
N LEU A 115 8.76 -4.94 15.06
CA LEU A 115 8.63 -3.76 15.88
C LEU A 115 7.62 -2.74 15.37
N ASP A 116 7.36 -2.67 14.06
CA ASP A 116 6.40 -1.71 13.47
C ASP A 116 5.02 -1.78 14.12
N ALA A 117 4.87 -0.90 15.11
CA ALA A 117 3.69 -0.55 15.88
C ALA A 117 3.87 0.93 16.18
N ASP A 118 3.08 1.74 15.48
CA ASP A 118 2.82 3.14 15.78
C ASP A 118 4.00 4.10 15.53
N GLU A 119 3.99 4.70 14.33
CA GLU A 119 4.27 6.13 14.16
C GLU A 119 3.09 6.78 13.41
#